data_AF-A0A3D5F9K7-F1
#
_entry.id   AF-A0A3D5F9K7-F1
#
_cell.length_a   1.000
_cell.length_b   1.000
_cell.length_c   1.000
_cell.angle_alpha   90.00
_cell.angle_beta   90.00
_cell.angle_gamma   90.00
#
_symmetry.space_group_name_H-M   'P 1'
#
loop_
_entity.id
_entity.type
_entity.pdbx_description
1 polymer ?
#
loop_
_entity_poly.entity_id
_entity_poly.type
_entity_poly.pdbx_seq_one_letter_code
_entity_poly.pdbx_strand_id
1 'polypeptide(L)'
;MCTGICGCTSEHSHRLFPSAGILNNQRGNSKLLKNFRKSIKTIRQRDLLSNFSTLSRGVVYLTSALFISACGDLFAPSIKTICEDYPHFCADLNTDGWCRAERSEIIRHRFNFKDDDSDRPKYALLVNYENYESCIAKASQIEYIKYRDKEFARKEATVSINKALKQLQWQTKNSPDPYISYYQWSRFGYEDARARFVAAAKQGVFSEPKYYIDLASILIADDPLAARDALFMALSQYGNVEQEIDGHITGMLMTLSMDIENYRMAYVWTKVTNHFADSSDNSQLVALSSQYSLPVDILDRLADDITGAIESREFDARALKIERL
;
A
#
# COMPACT_ATOMS: atom_id res chain seq x y z
N MET A 1 34.72 52.54 20.62
CA MET A 1 34.67 52.63 22.09
C MET A 1 33.44 51.89 22.56
N CYS A 2 33.63 50.83 23.36
CA CYS A 2 32.58 50.02 23.93
C CYS A 2 31.83 50.74 25.07
N THR A 3 30.63 50.20 25.37
CA THR A 3 29.77 50.25 26.58
C THR A 3 28.36 50.70 26.18
N GLY A 4 27.24 50.01 26.44
CA GLY A 4 26.96 48.71 27.05
C GLY A 4 25.46 48.63 27.40
N ILE A 5 24.81 47.53 26.95
CA ILE A 5 23.79 46.71 27.66
C ILE A 5 22.30 47.16 27.73
N CYS A 6 21.45 46.14 27.51
CA CYS A 6 19.98 45.97 27.58
C CYS A 6 19.19 46.32 26.28
N GLY A 7 18.48 45.41 25.60
CA GLY A 7 18.14 44.00 25.86
C GLY A 7 16.74 43.70 25.33
N CYS A 8 16.63 43.08 24.14
CA CYS A 8 15.42 42.42 23.63
C CYS A 8 15.86 41.39 22.57
N THR A 9 16.06 40.14 22.99
CA THR A 9 16.30 39.00 22.10
C THR A 9 14.96 38.34 21.78
N SER A 10 14.49 38.44 20.54
CA SER A 10 13.48 37.51 20.01
C SER A 10 14.21 36.23 19.57
N GLU A 11 14.18 35.20 20.42
CA GLU A 11 14.57 33.84 20.05
C GLU A 11 13.55 33.27 19.06
N HIS A 12 13.86 33.37 17.77
CA HIS A 12 13.26 32.52 16.76
C HIS A 12 13.85 31.12 16.91
N SER A 13 13.17 30.28 17.71
CA SER A 13 13.47 28.85 17.77
C SER A 13 13.06 28.18 16.45
N HIS A 14 14.06 27.85 15.64
CA HIS A 14 13.93 26.89 14.55
C HIS A 14 13.57 25.52 15.14
N ARG A 15 12.27 25.18 15.18
CA ARG A 15 11.84 23.78 15.32
C ARG A 15 11.90 23.13 13.94
N LEU A 16 12.96 22.35 13.72
CA LEU A 16 13.07 21.36 12.67
C LEU A 16 12.00 20.29 12.94
N PHE A 17 10.84 20.41 12.31
CA PHE A 17 9.94 19.29 12.12
C PHE A 17 10.61 18.33 11.13
N PRO A 18 10.87 17.06 11.48
CA PRO A 18 11.13 16.04 10.48
C PRO A 18 9.83 15.92 9.67
N SER A 19 9.90 16.41 8.43
CA SER A 19 8.93 16.20 7.37
C SER A 19 8.45 14.74 7.32
N ALA A 20 7.24 14.53 6.81
CA ALA A 20 6.51 13.30 6.51
C ALA A 20 7.26 12.21 5.67
N GLY A 21 8.58 12.11 5.77
CA GLY A 21 9.46 11.19 5.08
C GLY A 21 9.66 9.84 5.79
N ILE A 22 9.20 9.65 7.02
CA ILE A 22 9.31 8.35 7.71
C ILE A 22 8.31 7.32 7.13
N LEU A 23 7.17 7.76 6.60
CA LEU A 23 6.16 6.87 5.99
C LEU A 23 6.45 6.54 4.50
N ASN A 24 7.40 7.22 3.86
CA ASN A 24 7.63 7.07 2.41
C ASN A 24 8.84 6.19 2.05
N ASN A 25 9.63 5.73 3.04
CA ASN A 25 10.90 5.04 2.77
C ASN A 25 10.81 3.49 2.75
N GLN A 26 9.60 2.91 2.78
CA GLN A 26 9.42 1.44 2.78
C GLN A 26 8.73 0.87 1.54
N ARG A 27 8.52 1.68 0.48
CA ARG A 27 7.95 1.18 -0.80
C ARG A 27 8.96 0.59 -1.78
N GLY A 28 10.13 0.19 -1.30
CA GLY A 28 11.15 -0.44 -2.13
C GLY A 28 11.84 -1.55 -1.37
N ASN A 29 11.32 -2.78 -1.51
CA ASN A 29 12.06 -4.06 -1.58
C ASN A 29 11.19 -5.25 -1.12
N SER A 30 10.09 -5.55 -1.80
CA SER A 30 9.46 -6.87 -1.70
C SER A 30 10.25 -7.89 -2.54
N LYS A 31 11.45 -8.23 -2.07
CA LYS A 31 12.20 -9.43 -2.49
C LYS A 31 11.61 -10.68 -1.84
N LEU A 32 10.31 -10.93 -1.95
CA LEU A 32 9.68 -12.17 -1.47
C LEU A 32 8.57 -12.63 -2.42
N LEU A 33 8.93 -12.85 -3.70
CA LEU A 33 8.11 -13.63 -4.66
C LEU A 33 8.94 -14.71 -5.37
N LYS A 34 9.86 -15.34 -4.64
CA LYS A 34 10.56 -16.55 -5.10
C LYS A 34 10.53 -17.59 -3.99
N ASN A 35 9.41 -18.31 -3.87
CA ASN A 35 9.34 -19.73 -3.51
C ASN A 35 7.88 -20.20 -3.34
N PHE A 36 7.08 -20.12 -4.40
CA PHE A 36 5.86 -20.94 -4.51
C PHE A 36 5.96 -21.85 -5.72
N ARG A 37 6.85 -22.84 -5.61
CA ARG A 37 6.86 -23.98 -6.53
C ARG A 37 7.47 -25.21 -5.86
N LYS A 38 6.68 -25.88 -5.02
CA LYS A 38 6.60 -27.35 -4.91
C LYS A 38 5.79 -27.77 -3.69
N SER A 39 4.70 -28.49 -3.96
CA SER A 39 4.22 -29.67 -3.25
C SER A 39 2.70 -29.63 -3.03
N ILE A 40 1.94 -29.66 -4.13
CA ILE A 40 0.59 -30.22 -4.06
C ILE A 40 0.80 -31.74 -4.10
N LYS A 41 0.72 -32.38 -2.94
CA LYS A 41 0.61 -33.84 -2.86
C LYS A 41 -0.70 -34.24 -3.51
N THR A 42 -0.58 -34.99 -4.60
CA THR A 42 -1.69 -35.64 -5.31
C THR A 42 -2.38 -36.60 -4.36
N ILE A 43 -3.52 -36.20 -3.80
CA ILE A 43 -4.43 -37.15 -3.14
C ILE A 43 -5.10 -37.94 -4.25
N ARG A 44 -4.70 -39.20 -4.35
CA ARG A 44 -5.24 -40.20 -5.26
C ARG A 44 -6.65 -40.57 -4.79
N GLN A 45 -7.67 -39.88 -5.30
CA GLN A 45 -9.06 -40.34 -5.18
C GLN A 45 -9.22 -41.64 -5.97
N ARG A 46 -9.21 -42.76 -5.26
CA ARG A 46 -9.75 -44.03 -5.75
C ARG A 46 -11.23 -44.09 -5.40
N ASP A 47 -12.02 -44.39 -6.42
CA ASP A 47 -13.29 -45.11 -6.39
C ASP A 47 -14.44 -44.50 -5.56
N LEU A 48 -15.15 -43.53 -6.17
CA LEU A 48 -16.50 -43.13 -5.73
C LEU A 48 -17.48 -43.02 -6.92
N LEU A 49 -17.38 -43.92 -7.89
CA LEU A 49 -18.38 -44.03 -8.96
C LEU A 49 -18.63 -45.49 -9.30
N SER A 50 -19.31 -46.20 -8.41
CA SER A 50 -20.06 -47.40 -8.78
C SER A 50 -21.49 -47.26 -8.28
N ASN A 51 -22.42 -47.45 -9.21
CA ASN A 51 -23.88 -47.50 -9.04
C ASN A 51 -24.63 -46.16 -9.14
N PHE A 52 -24.62 -45.56 -10.33
CA PHE A 52 -25.73 -44.69 -10.73
C PHE A 52 -26.52 -45.33 -11.88
N SER A 53 -27.83 -45.45 -11.66
CA SER A 53 -28.80 -46.07 -12.55
C SER A 53 -28.94 -45.32 -13.88
N THR A 54 -29.36 -46.03 -14.91
CA THR A 54 -29.44 -45.61 -16.32
C THR A 54 -30.34 -44.40 -16.61
N LEU A 55 -31.02 -43.84 -15.60
CA LEU A 55 -31.84 -42.63 -15.70
C LEU A 55 -31.02 -41.33 -15.57
N SER A 56 -29.77 -41.38 -15.12
CA SER A 56 -28.92 -40.19 -14.87
C SER A 56 -28.11 -39.72 -16.08
N ARG A 57 -28.00 -40.52 -17.15
CA ARG A 57 -27.15 -40.17 -18.32
C ARG A 57 -27.69 -38.95 -19.08
N GLY A 58 -29.01 -38.75 -19.17
CA GLY A 58 -29.61 -37.60 -19.85
C GLY A 58 -29.41 -36.27 -19.11
N VAL A 59 -29.38 -36.30 -17.78
CA VAL A 59 -29.20 -35.11 -16.94
C VAL A 59 -27.73 -34.64 -16.96
N VAL A 60 -26.77 -35.55 -17.06
CA VAL A 60 -25.33 -35.21 -17.13
C VAL A 60 -24.97 -34.53 -18.46
N TYR A 61 -25.59 -34.89 -19.57
CA TYR A 61 -25.36 -34.19 -20.85
C TYR A 61 -25.98 -32.78 -20.86
N LEU A 62 -27.10 -32.58 -20.17
CA LEU A 62 -27.74 -31.27 -20.07
C LEU A 62 -26.98 -30.33 -19.12
N THR A 63 -26.40 -30.83 -18.03
CA THR A 63 -25.59 -30.02 -17.11
C THR A 63 -24.21 -29.70 -17.66
N SER A 64 -23.59 -30.60 -18.45
CA SER A 64 -22.29 -30.32 -19.07
C SER A 64 -22.32 -29.24 -20.16
N ALA A 65 -23.48 -28.99 -20.79
CA ALA A 65 -23.65 -27.91 -21.76
C ALA A 65 -23.76 -26.52 -21.10
N LEU A 66 -24.20 -26.44 -19.84
CA LEU A 66 -24.36 -25.19 -19.08
C LEU A 66 -23.03 -24.63 -18.51
N PHE A 67 -21.95 -25.40 -18.52
CA PHE A 67 -20.63 -24.95 -18.04
C PHE A 67 -19.73 -24.35 -19.12
N ILE A 68 -20.11 -24.41 -20.41
CA ILE A 68 -19.24 -23.92 -21.50
C ILE A 68 -19.42 -22.40 -21.72
N SER A 69 -20.51 -21.79 -21.26
CA SER A 69 -20.74 -20.34 -21.41
C SER A 69 -20.03 -19.45 -20.40
N ALA A 70 -19.19 -20.01 -19.51
CA ALA A 70 -18.45 -19.25 -18.48
C ALA A 70 -16.92 -19.27 -18.69
N CYS A 71 -16.43 -19.63 -19.88
CA CYS A 71 -15.00 -19.75 -20.17
C CYS A 71 -14.35 -18.46 -20.73
N GLY A 72 -15.00 -17.30 -20.57
CA GLY A 72 -14.49 -16.01 -21.06
C GLY A 72 -13.33 -15.45 -20.23
N ASP A 73 -13.39 -15.62 -18.90
CA ASP A 73 -12.38 -15.07 -17.98
C ASP A 73 -11.14 -15.96 -17.80
N LEU A 74 -11.15 -17.18 -18.36
CA LEU A 74 -10.04 -18.12 -18.27
C LEU A 74 -8.85 -17.78 -19.19
N PHE A 75 -9.00 -16.79 -20.09
CA PHE A 75 -7.98 -16.44 -21.08
C PHE A 75 -7.82 -14.92 -21.21
N ALA A 76 -7.36 -14.24 -20.16
CA ALA A 76 -6.88 -12.87 -20.31
C ALA A 76 -5.79 -12.81 -21.39
N PRO A 77 -5.89 -11.90 -22.39
CA PRO A 77 -4.94 -11.88 -23.51
C PRO A 77 -3.52 -11.60 -23.01
N SER A 78 -2.55 -12.23 -23.66
CA SER A 78 -1.14 -12.01 -23.34
C SER A 78 -0.74 -10.59 -23.72
N ILE A 79 0.28 -10.02 -23.06
CA ILE A 79 0.84 -8.70 -23.41
C ILE A 79 1.20 -8.63 -24.91
N LYS A 80 1.74 -9.72 -25.45
CA LYS A 80 2.07 -9.81 -26.87
C LYS A 80 0.82 -9.65 -27.74
N THR A 81 -0.23 -10.39 -27.44
CA THR A 81 -1.52 -10.32 -28.13
C THR A 81 -2.13 -8.92 -28.05
N ILE A 82 -2.12 -8.31 -26.86
CA ILE A 82 -2.62 -6.94 -26.67
C ILE A 82 -1.86 -5.95 -27.57
N CYS A 83 -0.52 -6.02 -27.62
CA CYS A 83 0.26 -5.11 -28.45
C CYS A 83 0.13 -5.38 -29.97
N GLU A 84 -0.16 -6.62 -30.37
CA GLU A 84 -0.42 -6.97 -31.77
C GLU A 84 -1.78 -6.43 -32.24
N ASP A 85 -2.83 -6.63 -31.43
CA ASP A 85 -4.20 -6.22 -31.75
C ASP A 85 -4.43 -4.72 -31.50
N TYR A 86 -3.77 -4.14 -30.49
CA TYR A 86 -3.92 -2.75 -30.06
C TYR A 86 -2.56 -2.07 -29.84
N PRO A 87 -1.81 -1.76 -30.93
CA PRO A 87 -0.44 -1.23 -30.82
C PRO A 87 -0.32 0.08 -30.02
N HIS A 88 -1.38 0.90 -30.01
CA HIS A 88 -1.42 2.18 -29.31
C HIS A 88 -1.28 2.05 -27.79
N PHE A 89 -1.58 0.90 -27.19
CA PHE A 89 -1.34 0.67 -25.75
C PHE A 89 0.13 0.44 -25.40
N CYS A 90 0.98 0.14 -26.39
CA CYS A 90 2.37 -0.25 -26.20
C CYS A 90 3.37 0.68 -26.90
N ALA A 91 2.92 1.52 -27.85
CA ALA A 91 3.77 2.27 -28.77
C ALA A 91 4.77 3.21 -28.09
N ASP A 92 4.43 3.72 -26.92
CA ASP A 92 5.20 4.69 -26.15
C ASP A 92 6.11 4.07 -25.07
N LEU A 93 6.17 2.72 -25.00
CA LEU A 93 6.92 1.97 -24.00
C LEU A 93 8.12 1.24 -24.62
N ASN A 94 9.20 1.06 -23.86
CA ASN A 94 10.37 0.28 -24.31
C ASN A 94 9.99 -1.18 -24.60
N THR A 95 10.62 -1.81 -25.60
CA THR A 95 10.36 -3.23 -25.95
C THR A 95 11.41 -4.19 -25.40
N ASP A 96 12.52 -3.67 -24.87
CA ASP A 96 13.63 -4.49 -24.40
C ASP A 96 13.35 -5.20 -23.07
N GLY A 97 14.38 -5.82 -22.50
CA GLY A 97 14.24 -6.69 -21.34
C GLY A 97 14.08 -5.98 -19.99
N TRP A 98 14.22 -4.67 -19.95
CA TRP A 98 14.16 -3.87 -18.74
C TRP A 98 12.71 -3.49 -18.42
N CYS A 99 12.40 -3.39 -17.12
CA CYS A 99 11.11 -2.91 -16.61
C CYS A 99 9.89 -3.69 -17.16
N ARG A 100 10.08 -5.00 -17.42
CA ARG A 100 9.05 -5.85 -18.04
C ARG A 100 7.79 -5.95 -17.19
N ALA A 101 7.92 -6.00 -15.87
CA ALA A 101 6.79 -6.14 -14.97
C ALA A 101 5.95 -4.86 -14.99
N GLU A 102 6.58 -3.72 -14.74
CA GLU A 102 6.00 -2.39 -14.73
C GLU A 102 5.35 -2.05 -16.08
N ARG A 103 6.03 -2.37 -17.19
CA ARG A 103 5.47 -2.24 -18.53
C ARG A 103 4.20 -3.09 -18.72
N SER A 104 4.22 -4.33 -18.25
CA SER A 104 3.08 -5.24 -18.40
C SER A 104 1.86 -4.76 -17.61
N GLU A 105 2.08 -4.16 -16.43
CA GLU A 105 1.01 -3.55 -15.63
C GLU A 105 0.38 -2.36 -16.34
N ILE A 106 1.18 -1.47 -16.94
CA ILE A 106 0.65 -0.36 -17.75
C ILE A 106 -0.20 -0.88 -18.92
N ILE A 107 0.31 -1.84 -19.69
CA ILE A 107 -0.38 -2.36 -20.88
C ILE A 107 -1.70 -3.03 -20.48
N ARG A 108 -1.68 -3.88 -19.45
CA ARG A 108 -2.88 -4.52 -18.91
C ARG A 108 -3.88 -3.50 -18.41
N HIS A 109 -3.43 -2.50 -17.66
CA HIS A 109 -4.30 -1.46 -17.14
C HIS A 109 -4.97 -0.69 -18.28
N ARG A 110 -4.21 -0.24 -19.27
CA ARG A 110 -4.75 0.48 -20.44
C ARG A 110 -5.79 -0.35 -21.19
N PHE A 111 -5.54 -1.66 -21.35
CA PHE A 111 -6.48 -2.57 -22.03
C PHE A 111 -7.75 -2.82 -21.20
N ASN A 112 -7.61 -3.11 -19.91
CA ASN A 112 -8.72 -3.47 -19.04
C ASN A 112 -9.69 -2.29 -18.84
N PHE A 113 -9.16 -1.06 -18.81
CA PHE A 113 -9.93 0.16 -18.53
C PHE A 113 -10.05 1.07 -19.75
N LYS A 114 -9.91 0.54 -20.97
CA LYS A 114 -9.96 1.33 -22.22
C LYS A 114 -11.31 2.04 -22.46
N ASP A 115 -12.38 1.50 -21.88
CA ASP A 115 -13.75 2.00 -22.01
C ASP A 115 -14.28 2.60 -20.70
N ASP A 116 -13.42 2.76 -19.67
CA ASP A 116 -13.78 3.28 -18.35
C ASP A 116 -13.25 4.70 -18.15
N ASP A 117 -14.15 5.68 -18.23
CA ASP A 117 -13.84 7.10 -18.05
C ASP A 117 -13.85 7.56 -16.58
N SER A 118 -14.15 6.65 -15.63
CA SER A 118 -14.16 6.98 -14.21
C SER A 118 -12.76 7.35 -13.70
N ASP A 119 -12.73 8.04 -12.56
CA ASP A 119 -11.46 8.51 -12.00
C ASP A 119 -10.69 7.41 -11.28
N ARG A 120 -11.39 6.40 -10.76
CA ARG A 120 -10.77 5.34 -9.94
C ARG A 120 -9.64 4.58 -10.67
N PRO A 121 -9.80 4.13 -11.93
CA PRO A 121 -8.70 3.52 -12.69
C PRO A 121 -7.53 4.49 -12.95
N LYS A 122 -7.79 5.79 -13.09
CA LYS A 122 -6.72 6.78 -13.33
C LYS A 122 -5.74 6.84 -12.17
N TYR A 123 -6.19 6.61 -10.93
CA TYR A 123 -5.28 6.48 -9.78
C TYR A 123 -4.29 5.33 -9.94
N ALA A 124 -4.77 4.13 -10.28
CA ALA A 124 -3.90 2.98 -10.49
C ALA A 124 -2.93 3.21 -11.65
N LEU A 125 -3.38 3.88 -12.72
CA LEU A 125 -2.52 4.27 -13.84
C LEU A 125 -1.43 5.27 -13.43
N LEU A 126 -1.73 6.26 -12.59
CA LEU A 126 -0.73 7.20 -12.04
C LEU A 126 0.39 6.44 -11.31
N VAL A 127 0.03 5.50 -10.44
CA VAL A 127 1.00 4.67 -9.70
C VAL A 127 1.80 3.77 -10.65
N ASN A 128 1.16 3.15 -11.63
CA ASN A 128 1.83 2.33 -12.63
C ASN A 128 2.84 3.14 -13.45
N TYR A 129 2.50 4.37 -13.82
CA TYR A 129 3.41 5.29 -14.50
C TYR A 129 4.59 5.69 -13.62
N GLU A 130 4.39 6.01 -12.34
CA GLU A 130 5.50 6.31 -11.41
C GLU A 130 6.47 5.12 -11.27
N ASN A 131 5.93 3.90 -11.15
CA ASN A 131 6.74 2.69 -11.02
C ASN A 131 7.58 2.43 -12.27
N TYR A 132 6.97 2.54 -13.45
CA TYR A 132 7.68 2.37 -14.72
C TYR A 132 8.69 3.49 -14.95
N GLU A 133 8.35 4.75 -14.67
CA GLU A 133 9.26 5.90 -14.75
C GLU A 133 10.50 5.66 -13.89
N SER A 134 10.31 5.28 -12.63
CA SER A 134 11.42 5.00 -11.70
C SER A 134 12.35 3.90 -12.22
N CYS A 135 11.78 2.85 -12.82
CA CYS A 135 12.55 1.75 -13.39
C CYS A 135 13.29 2.18 -14.67
N ILE A 136 12.58 2.78 -15.63
CA ILE A 136 13.13 3.07 -16.95
C ILE A 136 14.15 4.21 -16.91
N ALA A 137 13.95 5.20 -16.03
CA ALA A 137 14.91 6.27 -15.78
C ALA A 137 16.27 5.69 -15.35
N LYS A 138 16.28 4.75 -14.39
CA LYS A 138 17.49 4.04 -13.96
C LYS A 138 18.08 3.18 -15.08
N ALA A 139 17.24 2.41 -15.78
CA ALA A 139 17.70 1.56 -16.88
C ALA A 139 18.32 2.37 -18.02
N SER A 140 17.79 3.56 -18.31
CA SER A 140 18.27 4.45 -19.38
C SER A 140 19.69 4.98 -19.17
N GLN A 141 20.21 4.92 -17.94
CA GLN A 141 21.59 5.30 -17.59
C GLN A 141 22.62 4.21 -17.95
N ILE A 142 22.18 3.00 -18.30
CA ILE A 142 23.07 1.90 -18.67
C ILE A 142 23.51 2.06 -20.11
N GLU A 143 24.80 2.30 -20.32
CA GLU A 143 25.39 2.42 -21.65
C GLU A 143 25.77 1.06 -22.26
N TYR A 144 25.45 0.88 -23.54
CA TYR A 144 25.90 -0.29 -24.30
C TYR A 144 26.94 0.12 -25.35
N ILE A 145 28.09 -0.58 -25.38
CA ILE A 145 29.10 -0.38 -26.43
C ILE A 145 28.58 -0.77 -27.82
N LYS A 146 27.79 -1.86 -27.90
CA LYS A 146 27.32 -2.44 -29.17
C LYS A 146 25.86 -2.15 -29.52
N TYR A 147 25.01 -1.88 -28.52
CA TYR A 147 23.55 -1.80 -28.70
C TYR A 147 23.00 -0.40 -28.36
N ARG A 148 23.54 0.63 -29.01
CA ARG A 148 23.15 2.03 -28.78
C ARG A 148 21.67 2.30 -29.08
N ASP A 149 21.06 1.58 -30.03
CA ASP A 149 19.62 1.73 -30.33
C ASP A 149 18.72 1.38 -29.14
N LYS A 150 19.08 0.35 -28.36
CA LYS A 150 18.35 -0.03 -27.14
C LYS A 150 18.53 0.98 -26.02
N GLU A 151 19.69 1.64 -25.97
CA GLU A 151 19.91 2.78 -25.07
C GLU A 151 19.03 3.96 -25.46
N PHE A 152 19.01 4.31 -26.76
CA PHE A 152 18.18 5.39 -27.27
C PHE A 152 16.68 5.14 -27.02
N ALA A 153 16.19 3.94 -27.33
CA ALA A 153 14.79 3.56 -27.10
C ALA A 153 14.39 3.67 -25.61
N ARG A 154 15.30 3.37 -24.68
CA ARG A 154 15.03 3.56 -23.24
C ARG A 154 14.97 5.04 -22.85
N LYS A 155 15.84 5.88 -23.41
CA LYS A 155 15.78 7.34 -23.19
C LYS A 155 14.49 7.93 -23.76
N GLU A 156 14.07 7.50 -24.94
CA GLU A 156 12.80 7.90 -25.54
C GLU A 156 11.60 7.46 -24.68
N ALA A 157 11.59 6.22 -24.21
CA ALA A 157 10.57 5.73 -23.29
C ALA A 157 10.52 6.54 -21.99
N THR A 158 11.68 6.91 -21.41
CA THR A 158 11.76 7.79 -20.23
C THR A 158 11.12 9.16 -20.49
N VAL A 159 11.39 9.79 -21.65
CA VAL A 159 10.78 11.08 -22.00
C VAL A 159 9.27 10.93 -22.19
N SER A 160 8.85 9.86 -22.87
CA SER A 160 7.45 9.60 -23.17
C SER A 160 6.62 9.36 -21.91
N ILE A 161 7.09 8.47 -21.01
CA ILE A 161 6.37 8.21 -19.77
C ILE A 161 6.29 9.46 -18.89
N ASN A 162 7.36 10.25 -18.82
CA ASN A 162 7.36 11.50 -18.06
C ASN A 162 6.31 12.48 -18.59
N LYS A 163 6.14 12.56 -19.91
CA LYS A 163 5.07 13.37 -20.52
C LYS A 163 3.68 12.82 -20.18
N ALA A 164 3.47 11.52 -20.34
CA ALA A 164 2.19 10.86 -20.07
C ALA A 164 1.79 11.00 -18.59
N LEU A 165 2.73 10.82 -17.67
CA LEU A 165 2.54 11.00 -16.23
C LEU A 165 2.13 12.43 -15.91
N LYS A 166 2.87 13.44 -16.39
CA LYS A 166 2.51 14.85 -16.18
C LYS A 166 1.13 15.21 -16.74
N GLN A 167 0.79 14.69 -17.91
CA GLN A 167 -0.52 14.89 -18.50
C GLN A 167 -1.62 14.31 -17.63
N LEU A 168 -1.47 13.07 -17.16
CA LEU A 168 -2.46 12.41 -16.30
C LEU A 168 -2.58 13.12 -14.94
N GLN A 169 -1.46 13.54 -14.36
CA GLN A 169 -1.44 14.33 -13.11
C GLN A 169 -2.22 15.63 -13.26
N TRP A 170 -2.09 16.32 -14.40
CA TRP A 170 -2.84 17.55 -14.67
C TRP A 170 -4.33 17.27 -14.90
N GLN A 171 -4.68 16.25 -15.68
CA GLN A 171 -6.07 15.86 -15.95
C GLN A 171 -6.83 15.50 -14.68
N THR A 172 -6.13 14.90 -13.71
CA THR A 172 -6.72 14.40 -12.46
C THR A 172 -6.62 15.39 -11.30
N LYS A 173 -6.06 16.59 -11.53
CA LYS A 173 -5.77 17.57 -10.46
C LYS A 173 -6.97 17.90 -9.58
N ASN A 174 -8.14 18.05 -10.19
CA ASN A 174 -9.38 18.44 -9.51
C ASN A 174 -10.36 17.26 -9.35
N SER A 175 -9.90 16.02 -9.50
CA SER A 175 -10.76 14.86 -9.35
C SER A 175 -11.38 14.83 -7.93
N PRO A 176 -12.69 14.50 -7.82
CA PRO A 176 -13.32 14.26 -6.54
C PRO A 176 -12.99 12.88 -5.96
N ASP A 177 -12.36 11.99 -6.73
CA ASP A 177 -11.97 10.66 -6.23
C ASP A 177 -11.01 10.79 -5.05
N PRO A 178 -11.27 10.11 -3.92
CA PRO A 178 -10.41 10.24 -2.75
C PRO A 178 -8.97 9.73 -2.97
N TYR A 179 -8.75 8.67 -3.75
CA TYR A 179 -7.39 8.18 -3.98
C TYR A 179 -6.57 9.15 -4.81
N ILE A 180 -7.20 9.76 -5.81
CA ILE A 180 -6.57 10.83 -6.56
C ILE A 180 -6.35 12.05 -5.67
N SER A 181 -7.31 12.42 -4.82
CA SER A 181 -7.16 13.53 -3.89
C SER A 181 -5.95 13.32 -2.95
N TYR A 182 -5.80 12.12 -2.38
CA TYR A 182 -4.63 11.76 -1.59
C TYR A 182 -3.34 11.76 -2.42
N TYR A 183 -3.37 11.21 -3.63
CA TYR A 183 -2.23 11.23 -4.54
C TYR A 183 -1.74 12.67 -4.80
N GLN A 184 -2.67 13.57 -5.15
CA GLN A 184 -2.38 14.96 -5.47
C GLN A 184 -1.78 15.71 -4.28
N TRP A 185 -2.33 15.51 -3.08
CA TRP A 185 -1.76 16.07 -1.87
C TRP A 185 -0.38 15.48 -1.55
N SER A 186 -0.25 14.15 -1.53
CA SER A 186 1.01 13.47 -1.13
C SER A 186 2.18 13.71 -2.09
N ARG A 187 1.91 13.99 -3.37
CA ARG A 187 2.95 14.27 -4.37
C ARG A 187 3.25 15.75 -4.55
N PHE A 188 2.25 16.62 -4.42
CA PHE A 188 2.37 18.04 -4.79
C PHE A 188 2.05 19.02 -3.67
N GLY A 189 1.55 18.56 -2.51
CA GLY A 189 1.13 19.43 -1.42
C GLY A 189 -0.11 20.25 -1.74
N TYR A 190 -0.97 19.78 -2.64
CA TYR A 190 -2.21 20.48 -2.98
C TYR A 190 -3.23 20.39 -1.83
N GLU A 191 -3.38 21.50 -1.09
CA GLU A 191 -4.24 21.59 0.09
C GLU A 191 -5.74 21.45 -0.24
N ASP A 192 -6.18 21.84 -1.44
CA ASP A 192 -7.56 21.59 -1.88
C ASP A 192 -7.84 20.09 -2.02
N ALA A 193 -6.86 19.32 -2.51
CA ALA A 193 -6.94 17.87 -2.59
C ALA A 193 -6.95 17.22 -1.19
N ARG A 194 -6.13 17.74 -0.26
CA ARG A 194 -6.17 17.35 1.15
C ARG A 194 -7.57 17.53 1.74
N ALA A 195 -8.16 18.70 1.53
CA ALA A 195 -9.48 19.04 2.04
C ALA A 195 -10.56 18.11 1.46
N ARG A 196 -10.52 17.81 0.15
CA ARG A 196 -11.42 16.84 -0.49
C ARG A 196 -11.30 15.45 0.14
N PHE A 197 -10.08 14.96 0.36
CA PHE A 197 -9.85 13.65 0.98
C PHE A 197 -10.42 13.58 2.41
N VAL A 198 -10.11 14.57 3.24
CA VAL A 198 -10.59 14.62 4.63
C VAL A 198 -12.12 14.74 4.69
N ALA A 199 -12.73 15.48 3.77
CA ALA A 199 -14.19 15.57 3.68
C ALA A 199 -14.82 14.22 3.32
N ALA A 200 -14.25 13.48 2.35
CA ALA A 200 -14.70 12.14 2.00
C ALA A 200 -14.56 11.15 3.17
N ALA A 201 -13.46 11.26 3.94
CA ALA A 201 -13.23 10.46 5.13
C ALA A 201 -14.35 10.65 6.18
N LYS A 202 -14.71 11.91 6.46
CA LYS A 202 -15.77 12.27 7.41
C LYS A 202 -17.15 11.75 6.99
N GLN A 203 -17.37 11.55 5.70
CA GLN A 203 -18.61 11.00 5.15
C GLN A 203 -18.66 9.46 5.22
N GLY A 204 -17.59 8.79 5.66
CA GLY A 204 -17.53 7.34 5.76
C GLY A 204 -17.50 6.63 4.40
N VAL A 205 -16.96 7.28 3.37
CA VAL A 205 -16.89 6.74 2.00
C VAL A 205 -15.90 5.57 1.87
N PHE A 206 -15.04 5.37 2.87
CA PHE A 206 -13.95 4.40 2.85
C PHE A 206 -14.38 3.02 3.34
N SER A 207 -14.08 2.00 2.53
CA SER A 207 -14.32 0.58 2.86
C SER A 207 -13.05 -0.25 3.02
N GLU A 208 -11.87 0.33 2.72
CA GLU A 208 -10.58 -0.38 2.73
C GLU A 208 -9.66 0.18 3.83
N PRO A 209 -8.90 -0.68 4.54
CA PRO A 209 -7.96 -0.24 5.58
C PRO A 209 -6.98 0.84 5.10
N LYS A 210 -6.54 0.73 3.85
CA LYS A 210 -5.57 1.65 3.24
C LYS A 210 -5.98 3.12 3.38
N TYR A 211 -7.27 3.45 3.27
CA TYR A 211 -7.70 4.83 3.36
C TYR A 211 -7.50 5.43 4.75
N TYR A 212 -7.66 4.62 5.77
CA TYR A 212 -7.44 5.07 7.15
C TYR A 212 -5.96 5.29 7.44
N ILE A 213 -5.07 4.52 6.79
CA ILE A 213 -3.62 4.77 6.80
C ILE A 213 -3.28 6.09 6.09
N ASP A 214 -3.88 6.32 4.91
CA ASP A 214 -3.71 7.57 4.16
C ASP A 214 -4.25 8.78 4.98
N LEU A 215 -5.38 8.61 5.67
CA LEU A 215 -5.95 9.62 6.57
C LEU A 215 -5.04 9.90 7.77
N ALA A 216 -4.51 8.86 8.42
CA ALA A 216 -3.54 9.02 9.50
C ALA A 216 -2.33 9.84 9.04
N SER A 217 -1.81 9.56 7.85
CA SER A 217 -0.69 10.28 7.25
C SER A 217 -0.99 11.77 7.03
N ILE A 218 -2.24 12.12 6.72
CA ILE A 218 -2.71 13.50 6.57
C ILE A 218 -2.87 14.23 7.92
N LEU A 219 -3.33 13.51 8.94
CA LEU A 219 -3.69 14.10 10.23
C LEU A 219 -2.51 14.20 11.19
N ILE A 220 -1.48 13.38 11.03
CA ILE A 220 -0.40 13.22 12.02
C ILE A 220 0.29 14.52 12.44
N ALA A 221 0.40 15.49 11.52
CA ALA A 221 1.03 16.78 11.79
C ALA A 221 0.13 17.75 12.59
N ASP A 222 -1.18 17.69 12.38
CA ASP A 222 -2.15 18.66 12.93
C ASP A 222 -2.87 18.11 14.17
N ASP A 223 -3.24 16.83 14.12
CA ASP A 223 -3.99 16.13 15.16
C ASP A 223 -3.51 14.67 15.26
N PRO A 224 -2.46 14.41 16.05
CA PRO A 224 -1.89 13.07 16.18
C PRO A 224 -2.85 12.09 16.88
N LEU A 225 -3.82 12.55 17.67
CA LEU A 225 -4.84 11.67 18.26
C LEU A 225 -5.86 11.23 17.21
N ALA A 226 -6.30 12.13 16.33
CA ALA A 226 -7.15 11.74 15.21
C ALA A 226 -6.40 10.83 14.21
N ALA A 227 -5.08 11.01 14.04
CA ALA A 227 -4.26 10.09 13.25
C ALA A 227 -4.20 8.69 13.88
N ARG A 228 -4.03 8.60 15.21
CA ARG A 228 -4.09 7.34 15.96
C ARG A 228 -5.44 6.65 15.75
N ASP A 229 -6.53 7.39 15.88
CA ASP A 229 -7.88 6.82 15.74
C ASP A 229 -8.13 6.31 14.32
N ALA A 230 -7.59 7.00 13.30
CA ALA A 230 -7.58 6.49 11.94
C ALA A 230 -6.80 5.16 11.85
N LEU A 231 -5.62 5.04 12.45
CA LEU A 231 -4.89 3.77 12.46
C LEU A 231 -5.63 2.64 13.19
N PHE A 232 -6.39 2.94 14.25
CA PHE A 232 -7.28 1.96 14.88
C PHE A 232 -8.40 1.50 13.95
N MET A 233 -9.00 2.42 13.20
CA MET A 233 -9.98 2.09 12.17
C MET A 233 -9.38 1.28 11.03
N ALA A 234 -8.11 1.52 10.69
CA ALA A 234 -7.40 0.69 9.73
C ALA A 234 -7.33 -0.76 10.25
N LEU A 235 -6.83 -0.96 11.48
CA LEU A 235 -6.70 -2.28 12.10
C LEU A 235 -8.03 -3.04 12.19
N SER A 236 -9.12 -2.37 12.54
CA SER A 236 -10.44 -3.02 12.66
C SER A 236 -11.02 -3.50 11.33
N GLN A 237 -10.50 -3.00 10.20
CA GLN A 237 -10.98 -3.36 8.86
C GLN A 237 -10.11 -4.39 8.13
N TYR A 238 -9.01 -4.87 8.73
CA TYR A 238 -8.15 -5.84 8.06
C TYR A 238 -8.85 -7.18 7.82
N GLY A 239 -8.86 -7.60 6.55
CA GLY A 239 -9.58 -8.78 6.10
C GLY A 239 -8.80 -10.07 6.29
N ASN A 240 -7.46 -10.03 6.28
CA ASN A 240 -6.62 -11.22 6.45
C ASN A 240 -5.31 -10.96 7.22
N VAL A 241 -5.27 -11.37 8.48
CA VAL A 241 -4.12 -11.20 9.39
C VAL A 241 -2.83 -11.81 8.83
N GLU A 242 -2.88 -13.04 8.30
CA GLU A 242 -1.67 -13.79 7.90
C GLU A 242 -1.00 -13.26 6.62
N GLN A 243 -1.71 -12.51 5.78
CA GLN A 243 -1.18 -12.00 4.51
C GLN A 243 -1.04 -10.48 4.47
N GLU A 244 -1.72 -9.76 5.36
CA GLU A 244 -1.85 -8.30 5.26
C GLU A 244 -1.32 -7.54 6.49
N ILE A 245 -1.08 -8.19 7.63
CA ILE A 245 -0.56 -7.56 8.85
C ILE A 245 0.91 -7.96 9.05
N ASP A 246 1.80 -7.18 8.44
CA ASP A 246 3.26 -7.33 8.51
C ASP A 246 3.92 -6.45 9.61
N GLY A 247 3.10 -5.96 10.55
CA GLY A 247 3.53 -5.03 11.59
C GLY A 247 3.61 -3.56 11.14
N HIS A 248 3.26 -3.22 9.88
CA HIS A 248 3.37 -1.83 9.41
C HIS A 248 2.51 -0.84 10.22
N ILE A 249 1.22 -1.12 10.41
CA ILE A 249 0.33 -0.19 11.14
C ILE A 249 0.66 -0.13 12.62
N THR A 250 0.98 -1.27 13.23
CA THR A 250 1.38 -1.32 14.65
C THR A 250 2.69 -0.57 14.84
N GLY A 251 3.60 -0.61 13.86
CA GLY A 251 4.82 0.20 13.83
C GLY A 251 4.54 1.69 13.72
N MET A 252 3.56 2.09 12.90
CA MET A 252 3.09 3.49 12.86
C MET A 252 2.51 3.93 14.20
N LEU A 253 1.70 3.09 14.85
CA LEU A 253 1.14 3.35 16.18
C LEU A 253 2.22 3.44 17.26
N MET A 254 3.27 2.62 17.17
CA MET A 254 4.45 2.69 18.02
C MET A 254 5.15 4.05 17.87
N THR A 255 5.49 4.45 16.64
CA THR A 255 6.15 5.74 16.37
C THR A 255 5.28 6.90 16.81
N LEU A 256 3.99 6.89 16.48
CA LEU A 256 3.05 7.93 16.88
C LEU A 256 2.94 8.04 18.41
N SER A 257 2.93 6.91 19.12
CA SER A 257 2.88 6.90 20.59
C SER A 257 4.15 7.48 21.20
N MET A 258 5.31 7.28 20.57
CA MET A 258 6.56 7.95 20.96
C MET A 258 6.47 9.46 20.73
N ASP A 259 5.94 9.90 19.58
CA ASP A 259 5.84 11.31 19.21
C ASP A 259 4.91 12.11 20.13
N ILE A 260 3.83 11.49 20.63
CA ILE A 260 2.91 12.10 21.61
C ILE A 260 3.32 11.86 23.07
N GLU A 261 4.52 11.32 23.31
CA GLU A 261 5.08 11.02 24.64
C GLU A 261 4.23 10.04 25.48
N ASN A 262 3.39 9.23 24.83
CA ASN A 262 2.66 8.16 25.49
C ASN A 262 3.53 6.90 25.54
N TYR A 263 4.52 6.89 26.42
CA TYR A 263 5.50 5.81 26.51
C TYR A 263 4.90 4.47 26.97
N ARG A 264 3.74 4.49 27.66
CA ARG A 264 2.98 3.28 27.99
C ARG A 264 2.48 2.61 26.72
N MET A 265 1.81 3.37 25.86
CA MET A 265 1.32 2.85 24.59
C MET A 265 2.45 2.59 23.59
N ALA A 266 3.53 3.36 23.63
CA ALA A 266 4.71 3.07 22.82
C ALA A 266 5.27 1.68 23.15
N TYR A 267 5.40 1.34 24.44
CA TYR A 267 5.81 0.00 24.88
C TYR A 267 4.86 -1.09 24.35
N VAL A 268 3.56 -0.91 24.54
CA VAL A 268 2.53 -1.85 24.09
C VAL A 268 2.62 -2.07 22.58
N TRP A 269 2.64 -1.00 21.79
CA TRP A 269 2.72 -1.09 20.33
C TRP A 269 4.07 -1.61 19.82
N THR A 270 5.18 -1.38 20.53
CA THR A 270 6.46 -2.04 20.22
C THR A 270 6.32 -3.56 20.33
N LYS A 271 5.71 -4.05 21.42
CA LYS A 271 5.53 -5.50 21.61
C LYS A 271 4.60 -6.12 20.55
N VAL A 272 3.47 -5.46 20.27
CA VAL A 272 2.55 -5.88 19.20
C VAL A 272 3.24 -5.88 17.83
N THR A 273 4.05 -4.86 17.54
CA THR A 273 4.81 -4.78 16.28
C THR A 273 5.83 -5.89 16.15
N ASN A 274 6.57 -6.19 17.22
CA ASN A 274 7.55 -7.27 17.21
C ASN A 274 6.91 -8.62 16.90
N HIS A 275 5.70 -8.87 17.42
CA HIS A 275 4.93 -10.08 17.11
C HIS A 275 4.62 -10.20 15.62
N PHE A 276 3.98 -9.19 15.02
CA PHE A 276 3.60 -9.24 13.60
C PHE A 276 4.77 -9.12 12.62
N ALA A 277 5.90 -8.56 13.05
CA ALA A 277 7.12 -8.47 12.27
C ALA A 277 8.06 -9.68 12.42
N ASP A 278 7.66 -10.72 13.18
CA ASP A 278 8.52 -11.86 13.55
C ASP A 278 9.89 -11.42 14.12
N SER A 279 9.90 -10.32 14.88
CA SER A 279 11.10 -9.74 15.47
C SER A 279 11.30 -10.20 16.91
N SER A 280 12.50 -10.70 17.23
CA SER A 280 12.89 -11.04 18.60
C SER A 280 13.65 -9.92 19.32
N ASP A 281 13.74 -8.71 18.73
CA ASP A 281 14.48 -7.60 19.32
C ASP A 281 13.67 -6.87 20.40
N ASN A 282 14.07 -7.07 21.66
CA ASN A 282 13.42 -6.45 22.82
C ASN A 282 14.20 -5.23 23.36
N SER A 283 15.24 -4.77 22.67
CA SER A 283 16.09 -3.66 23.15
C SER A 283 15.30 -2.39 23.46
N GLN A 284 14.35 -2.02 22.58
CA GLN A 284 13.48 -0.86 22.76
C GLN A 284 12.52 -1.02 23.96
N LEU A 285 11.98 -2.22 24.19
CA LEU A 285 11.12 -2.52 25.35
C LEU A 285 11.89 -2.37 26.67
N VAL A 286 13.13 -2.87 26.73
CA VAL A 286 14.00 -2.73 27.90
C VAL A 286 14.34 -1.26 28.16
N ALA A 287 14.65 -0.50 27.11
CA ALA A 287 14.94 0.94 27.22
C ALA A 287 13.72 1.72 27.75
N LEU A 288 12.55 1.52 27.15
CA LEU A 288 11.30 2.20 27.56
C LEU A 288 10.91 1.87 29.00
N SER A 289 10.92 0.58 29.36
CA SER A 289 10.55 0.14 30.71
C SER A 289 11.46 0.72 31.79
N SER A 290 12.77 0.69 31.56
CA SER A 290 13.77 1.18 32.52
C SER A 290 13.76 2.70 32.64
N GLN A 291 13.73 3.41 31.51
CA GLN A 291 13.80 4.87 31.48
C GLN A 291 12.57 5.53 32.11
N TYR A 292 11.38 4.97 31.89
CA TYR A 292 10.11 5.57 32.32
C TYR A 292 9.43 4.82 33.48
N SER A 293 10.09 3.82 34.07
CA SER A 293 9.56 3.03 35.19
C SER A 293 8.16 2.48 34.91
N LEU A 294 7.98 1.87 33.73
CA LEU A 294 6.68 1.43 33.24
C LEU A 294 6.18 0.19 33.99
N PRO A 295 4.86 0.04 34.21
CA PRO A 295 4.27 -1.15 34.83
C PRO A 295 4.19 -2.31 33.82
N VAL A 296 5.35 -2.93 33.55
CA VAL A 296 5.54 -3.93 32.48
C VAL A 296 4.49 -5.04 32.51
N ASP A 297 4.21 -5.65 33.67
CA ASP A 297 3.23 -6.75 33.77
C ASP A 297 1.80 -6.38 33.34
N ILE A 298 1.42 -5.10 33.45
CA ILE A 298 0.11 -4.61 33.02
C ILE A 298 0.14 -4.35 31.51
N LEU A 299 1.22 -3.73 31.03
CA LEU A 299 1.37 -3.40 29.61
C LEU A 299 1.56 -4.65 28.74
N ASP A 300 2.24 -5.66 29.26
CA ASP A 300 2.42 -6.95 28.60
C ASP A 300 1.09 -7.65 28.36
N ARG A 301 0.21 -7.70 29.37
CA ARG A 301 -1.13 -8.27 29.23
C ARG A 301 -1.96 -7.52 28.20
N LEU A 302 -1.90 -6.19 28.21
CA LEU A 302 -2.62 -5.39 27.22
C LEU A 302 -2.08 -5.64 25.79
N ALA A 303 -0.76 -5.75 25.62
CA ALA A 303 -0.18 -6.08 24.32
C ALA A 303 -0.61 -7.46 23.84
N ASP A 304 -0.68 -8.45 24.73
CA ASP A 304 -1.14 -9.80 24.41
C ASP A 304 -2.64 -9.80 24.05
N ASP A 305 -3.48 -9.07 24.79
CA ASP A 305 -4.91 -8.88 24.49
C ASP A 305 -5.13 -8.21 23.13
N ILE A 306 -4.36 -7.14 22.83
CA ILE A 306 -4.42 -6.45 21.53
C ILE A 306 -4.00 -7.39 20.41
N THR A 307 -2.91 -8.13 20.59
CA THR A 307 -2.39 -9.08 19.59
C THR A 307 -3.45 -10.13 19.28
N GLY A 308 -4.02 -10.75 20.31
CA GLY A 308 -5.10 -11.73 20.15
C GLY A 308 -6.35 -11.15 19.50
N ALA A 309 -6.73 -9.90 19.82
CA ALA A 309 -7.86 -9.23 19.18
C ALA A 309 -7.61 -8.94 17.69
N ILE A 310 -6.38 -8.56 17.31
CA ILE A 310 -6.01 -8.37 15.90
C ILE A 310 -6.03 -9.72 15.17
N GLU A 311 -5.45 -10.77 15.74
CA GLU A 311 -5.41 -12.12 15.14
C GLU A 311 -6.80 -12.74 14.96
N SER A 312 -7.69 -12.53 15.93
CA SER A 312 -9.09 -12.98 15.88
C SER A 312 -10.00 -12.10 15.04
N ARG A 313 -9.52 -10.95 14.55
CA ARG A 313 -10.30 -9.95 13.79
C ARG A 313 -11.42 -9.30 14.61
N GLU A 314 -11.22 -9.21 15.92
CA GLU A 314 -12.14 -8.61 16.88
C GLU A 314 -11.55 -7.33 17.50
N PHE A 315 -10.54 -6.73 16.84
CA PHE A 315 -9.90 -5.51 17.32
C PHE A 315 -10.90 -4.35 17.41
N ASP A 316 -11.16 -3.91 18.64
CA ASP A 316 -11.92 -2.72 18.97
C ASP A 316 -11.16 -1.94 20.07
N ALA A 317 -10.61 -0.79 19.70
CA ALA A 317 -9.82 0.04 20.61
C ALA A 317 -10.60 0.52 21.84
N ARG A 318 -11.92 0.72 21.70
CA ARG A 318 -12.80 1.16 22.79
C ARG A 318 -13.10 0.00 23.74
N ALA A 319 -13.36 -1.20 23.21
CA ALA A 319 -13.58 -2.41 24.01
C ALA A 319 -12.33 -2.76 24.84
N LEU A 320 -11.15 -2.63 24.21
CA LEU A 320 -9.83 -2.84 24.83
C LEU A 320 -9.39 -1.67 25.74
N LYS A 321 -10.15 -0.57 25.78
CA LYS A 321 -9.89 0.63 26.60
C LYS A 321 -8.50 1.24 26.35
N ILE A 322 -7.98 1.12 25.14
CA ILE A 322 -6.64 1.59 24.75
C ILE A 322 -6.51 3.11 24.96
N GLU A 323 -7.59 3.85 24.76
CA GLU A 323 -7.64 5.31 24.90
C GLU A 323 -7.44 5.83 26.34
N ARG A 324 -7.49 4.95 27.36
CA ARG A 324 -7.41 5.34 28.78
C ARG A 324 -5.99 5.36 29.34
N LEU A 325 -4.98 5.05 28.54
CA LEU A 325 -3.60 4.83 28.97
C LEU A 325 -2.61 5.84 28.42
#